data_AF-T0Y9P8-F1
#
_entry.id   AF-T0Y9P8-F1
#
_cell.length_a   1.000
_cell.length_b   1.000
_cell.length_c   1.000
_cell.angle_alpha   90.00
_cell.angle_beta   90.00
_cell.angle_gamma   90.00
#
_symmetry.space_group_name_H-M   'P 1'
#
loop_
_entity.id
_entity.type
_entity.pdbx_description
1 polymer ?
#
loop_
_entity_poly.entity_id
_entity_poly.type
_entity_poly.pdbx_seq_one_letter_code
_entity_poly.pdbx_strand_id
1 'polypeptide(L)'
;MKRPYPYIPTPPDPLRRKQPLPWSHPKRDPGDLQLEQRLKAILEHPSYREPDEDTDFIQSESARGVRLQLDYAKAEQGMHDQGIERCIVVFGSTRLREPAVAGDELKRIMAQCLQAPDDPQLERERVWPKIVCPWRAITR
;
A
#
# COMPACT_ATOMS: atom_id res chain seq x y z
N MET A 1 51.99 29.44 -47.47
CA MET A 1 50.71 28.87 -47.97
C MET A 1 49.95 28.26 -46.80
N LYS A 2 48.75 28.77 -46.47
CA LYS A 2 47.88 28.16 -45.43
C LYS A 2 47.15 26.96 -46.06
N ARG A 3 47.24 25.76 -45.46
CA ARG A 3 46.48 24.59 -45.94
C ARG A 3 44.97 24.88 -45.81
N PRO A 4 44.14 24.58 -46.82
CA PRO A 4 42.70 24.76 -46.72
C PRO A 4 42.16 23.85 -45.62
N TYR A 5 41.35 24.40 -44.71
CA TYR A 5 40.66 23.60 -43.71
C TYR A 5 39.62 22.70 -44.39
N PRO A 6 39.55 21.41 -44.02
CA PRO A 6 38.50 20.53 -44.52
C PRO A 6 37.12 21.05 -44.13
N TYR A 7 36.18 21.05 -45.07
CA TYR A 7 34.78 21.42 -44.82
C TYR A 7 34.14 20.44 -43.82
N ILE A 8 33.56 20.97 -42.76
CA ILE A 8 32.83 20.22 -41.72
C ILE A 8 31.35 20.58 -41.89
N PRO A 9 30.46 19.61 -42.18
CA PRO A 9 29.03 19.89 -42.29
C PRO A 9 28.50 20.41 -40.96
N THR A 10 27.56 21.36 -41.00
CA THR A 10 26.83 21.89 -39.84
C THR A 10 25.36 21.44 -39.90
N PRO A 11 24.85 20.68 -38.91
CA PRO A 11 25.58 20.15 -37.77
C PRO A 11 26.57 19.02 -38.17
N PRO A 12 27.61 18.77 -37.36
CA PRO A 12 28.54 17.67 -37.60
C PRO A 12 27.81 16.32 -37.71
N ASP A 13 28.25 15.45 -38.62
CA ASP A 13 27.66 14.12 -38.79
C ASP A 13 27.70 13.33 -37.46
N PRO A 14 26.54 12.92 -36.92
CA PRO A 14 26.48 12.30 -35.60
C PRO A 14 27.10 10.89 -35.57
N LEU A 15 27.17 10.19 -36.71
CA LEU A 15 27.59 8.80 -36.81
C LEU A 15 29.00 8.64 -37.40
N ARG A 16 29.39 9.50 -38.34
CA ARG A 16 30.67 9.38 -39.06
C ARG A 16 31.70 10.39 -38.58
N ARG A 17 32.59 9.96 -37.67
CA ARG A 17 33.70 10.77 -37.14
C ARG A 17 35.04 10.25 -37.66
N LYS A 18 35.94 11.18 -38.01
CA LYS A 18 37.33 10.84 -38.42
C LYS A 18 38.19 10.38 -37.25
N GLN A 19 37.91 10.87 -36.05
CA GLN A 19 38.60 10.52 -34.83
C GLN A 19 37.59 10.44 -33.67
N PRO A 20 37.80 9.55 -32.69
CA PRO A 20 36.98 9.50 -31.49
C PRO A 20 37.07 10.82 -30.71
N LEU A 21 36.03 11.14 -29.95
CA LEU A 21 36.06 12.32 -29.07
C LEU A 21 37.15 12.16 -28.00
N PRO A 22 37.70 13.25 -27.44
CA PRO A 22 38.74 13.17 -26.40
C PRO A 22 38.32 12.33 -25.19
N TRP A 23 37.02 12.32 -24.86
CA TRP A 23 36.39 11.54 -23.79
C TRP A 23 35.76 10.22 -24.28
N SER A 24 35.98 9.84 -25.54
CA SER A 24 35.50 8.57 -26.09
C SER A 24 36.48 7.46 -25.72
N HIS A 25 36.20 6.77 -24.62
CA HIS A 25 36.90 5.54 -24.30
C HIS A 25 36.38 4.41 -25.21
N PRO A 26 37.26 3.68 -25.92
CA PRO A 26 36.84 2.49 -26.64
C PRO A 26 36.10 1.55 -25.68
N LYS A 27 34.97 1.01 -26.12
CA LYS A 27 34.27 -0.04 -25.35
C LYS A 27 35.29 -1.16 -25.10
N ARG A 28 35.51 -1.54 -23.84
CA ARG A 28 36.46 -2.61 -23.46
C ARG A 28 36.18 -3.88 -24.26
N ASP A 29 37.23 -4.68 -24.46
CA ASP A 29 37.27 -5.89 -25.29
C ASP A 29 36.01 -6.76 -25.11
N PRO A 30 35.29 -7.12 -26.19
CA PRO A 30 34.13 -8.02 -26.11
C PRO A 30 34.40 -9.38 -25.44
N GLY A 31 35.67 -9.80 -25.36
CA GLY A 31 36.11 -11.03 -24.69
C GLY A 31 36.51 -10.86 -23.22
N ASP A 32 36.25 -9.70 -22.59
CA ASP A 32 36.56 -9.45 -21.18
C ASP A 32 35.71 -10.40 -20.32
N LEU A 33 36.28 -11.48 -19.78
CA LEU A 33 35.59 -12.43 -18.88
C LEU A 33 34.94 -11.73 -17.68
N GLN A 34 35.42 -10.55 -17.30
CA GLN A 34 34.81 -9.72 -16.26
C GLN A 34 33.56 -8.97 -16.73
N LEU A 35 33.36 -8.76 -18.04
CA LEU A 35 32.14 -8.17 -18.59
C LEU A 35 30.95 -9.06 -18.28
N GLU A 36 31.03 -10.35 -18.58
CA GLU A 36 29.96 -11.32 -18.30
C GLU A 36 29.64 -11.35 -16.81
N GLN A 37 30.66 -11.35 -15.96
CA GLN A 37 30.49 -11.32 -14.50
C GLN A 37 29.80 -10.04 -14.02
N ARG A 38 30.17 -8.87 -14.56
CA ARG A 38 29.52 -7.58 -14.21
C ARG A 38 28.09 -7.54 -14.71
N LEU A 39 27.83 -8.03 -15.92
CA LEU A 39 26.49 -8.07 -16.50
C LEU A 39 25.59 -8.99 -15.67
N LYS A 40 26.10 -10.16 -15.32
CA LYS A 40 25.43 -11.09 -14.39
C LYS A 40 25.14 -10.40 -13.05
N ALA A 41 26.12 -9.75 -12.44
CA ALA A 41 25.94 -9.04 -11.18
C ALA A 41 24.89 -7.92 -11.25
N ILE A 42 24.80 -7.18 -12.37
CA ILE A 42 23.78 -6.14 -12.58
C ILE A 42 22.39 -6.77 -12.72
N LEU A 43 22.27 -7.80 -13.54
CA LEU A 43 20.99 -8.48 -13.81
C LEU A 43 20.45 -9.22 -12.58
N GLU A 44 21.34 -9.75 -11.74
CA GLU A 44 20.99 -10.40 -10.46
C GLU A 44 20.77 -9.38 -9.32
N HIS A 45 21.07 -8.09 -9.54
CA HIS A 45 20.92 -7.07 -8.50
C HIS A 45 19.43 -6.72 -8.29
N PRO A 46 18.95 -6.58 -7.04
CA PRO A 46 17.54 -6.28 -6.75
C PRO A 46 16.99 -5.04 -7.45
N SER A 47 17.83 -4.01 -7.66
CA SER A 47 17.42 -2.78 -8.36
C SER A 47 17.03 -2.98 -9.82
N TYR A 48 17.33 -4.14 -10.40
CA TYR A 48 16.99 -4.50 -11.78
C TYR A 48 15.68 -5.32 -11.85
N ARG A 49 15.11 -5.69 -10.70
CA ARG A 49 13.80 -6.33 -10.64
C ARG A 49 12.72 -5.31 -11.01
N GLU A 50 11.73 -5.75 -11.78
CA GLU A 50 10.61 -4.89 -12.16
C GLU A 50 9.78 -4.54 -10.90
N PRO A 51 9.35 -3.27 -10.72
CA PRO A 51 8.69 -2.84 -9.49
C PRO A 51 7.39 -3.59 -9.15
N ASP A 52 6.69 -4.13 -10.14
CA ASP A 52 5.48 -4.95 -9.98
C ASP A 52 5.77 -6.40 -9.57
N GLU A 53 6.98 -6.91 -9.86
CA GLU A 53 7.46 -8.19 -9.35
C GLU A 53 8.26 -8.06 -8.03
N ASP A 54 8.70 -6.85 -7.68
CA ASP A 54 9.46 -6.56 -6.46
C ASP A 54 8.56 -6.37 -5.23
N THR A 55 8.20 -7.52 -4.64
CA THR A 55 7.39 -7.55 -3.41
C THR A 55 8.12 -6.92 -2.22
N ASP A 56 9.44 -7.03 -2.15
CA ASP A 56 10.23 -6.45 -1.05
C ASP A 56 10.16 -4.91 -1.10
N PHE A 57 10.27 -4.33 -2.31
CA PHE A 57 10.05 -2.90 -2.53
C PHE A 57 8.61 -2.48 -2.21
N ILE A 58 7.60 -3.18 -2.73
CA ILE A 58 6.18 -2.87 -2.48
C ILE A 58 5.85 -2.91 -0.99
N GLN A 59 6.45 -3.83 -0.22
CA GLN A 59 6.21 -3.95 1.22
C GLN A 59 6.98 -2.93 2.07
N SER A 60 7.96 -2.24 1.50
CA SER A 60 8.77 -1.23 2.18
C SER A 60 7.96 0.01 2.61
N GLU A 61 8.50 0.77 3.57
CA GLU A 61 7.89 2.04 4.01
C GLU A 61 7.83 3.07 2.88
N SER A 62 8.82 3.09 1.99
CA SER A 62 8.86 3.99 0.83
C SER A 62 7.68 3.79 -0.11
N ALA A 63 7.17 2.57 -0.24
CA ALA A 63 6.02 2.22 -1.08
C ALA A 63 4.67 2.38 -0.37
N ARG A 64 4.63 2.81 0.90
CA ARG A 64 3.39 2.94 1.69
C ARG A 64 2.35 3.83 1.02
N GLY A 65 2.76 4.97 0.46
CA GLY A 65 1.85 5.89 -0.23
C GLY A 65 1.18 5.25 -1.45
N VAL A 66 1.96 4.51 -2.24
CA VAL A 66 1.45 3.79 -3.42
C VAL A 66 0.50 2.66 -3.00
N ARG A 67 0.83 1.90 -1.95
CA ARG A 67 -0.07 0.86 -1.43
C ARG A 67 -1.43 1.41 -1.00
N LEU A 68 -1.45 2.54 -0.28
CA LEU A 68 -2.70 3.19 0.11
C LEU A 68 -3.53 3.63 -1.10
N GLN A 69 -2.89 4.13 -2.16
CA GLN A 69 -3.57 4.47 -3.39
C GLN A 69 -4.16 3.24 -4.09
N LEU A 70 -3.43 2.13 -4.12
CA LEU A 70 -3.91 0.85 -4.66
C LEU A 70 -5.08 0.30 -3.84
N ASP A 71 -5.03 0.38 -2.51
CA ASP A 71 -6.11 -0.05 -1.63
C ASP A 71 -7.40 0.74 -1.92
N TYR A 72 -7.29 2.06 -2.09
CA TYR A 72 -8.42 2.91 -2.48
C TYR A 72 -8.96 2.54 -3.86
N ALA A 73 -8.08 2.51 -4.87
CA ALA A 73 -8.49 2.24 -6.25
C ALA A 73 -9.16 0.87 -6.40
N LYS A 74 -8.64 -0.15 -5.71
CA LYS A 74 -9.21 -1.49 -5.71
C LYS A 74 -10.60 -1.53 -5.05
N ALA A 75 -10.78 -0.83 -3.94
CA ALA A 75 -12.08 -0.75 -3.28
C ALA A 75 -13.10 0.00 -4.15
N GLU A 76 -12.72 1.13 -4.74
CA GLU A 76 -13.56 1.92 -5.64
C GLU A 76 -13.97 1.11 -6.87
N GLN A 77 -13.01 0.45 -7.54
CA GLN A 77 -13.30 -0.41 -8.69
C GLN A 77 -14.25 -1.54 -8.29
N GLY A 78 -14.05 -2.18 -7.14
CA GLY A 78 -14.94 -3.24 -6.66
C GLY A 78 -16.37 -2.77 -6.40
N MET A 79 -16.56 -1.52 -5.95
CA MET A 79 -17.90 -0.91 -5.80
C MET A 79 -18.51 -0.59 -7.17
N HIS A 80 -17.71 -0.04 -8.08
CA HIS A 80 -18.14 0.29 -9.43
C HIS A 80 -18.58 -0.95 -10.22
N ASP A 81 -17.80 -2.04 -10.16
CA ASP A 81 -18.11 -3.31 -10.84
C ASP A 81 -19.42 -3.95 -10.32
N GLN A 82 -19.83 -3.61 -9.10
CA GLN A 82 -21.11 -4.03 -8.51
C GLN A 82 -22.26 -3.03 -8.74
N GLY A 83 -22.01 -1.92 -9.46
CA GLY A 83 -23.02 -0.89 -9.72
C GLY A 83 -23.40 -0.06 -8.49
N ILE A 84 -22.53 0.02 -7.47
CA ILE A 84 -22.78 0.80 -6.26
C ILE A 84 -22.44 2.28 -6.52
N GLU A 85 -23.45 3.08 -6.85
CA GLU A 85 -23.28 4.52 -7.10
C GLU A 85 -23.29 5.36 -5.81
N ARG A 86 -23.98 4.88 -4.77
CA ARG A 86 -24.20 5.61 -3.51
C ARG A 86 -24.12 4.65 -2.33
N CYS A 87 -23.34 5.01 -1.32
CA CYS A 87 -23.24 4.26 -0.07
C CYS A 87 -23.50 5.18 1.14
N ILE A 88 -24.08 4.60 2.19
CA ILE A 88 -24.19 5.26 3.49
C ILE A 88 -23.20 4.56 4.41
N VAL A 89 -22.22 5.32 4.92
CA VAL A 89 -21.24 4.80 5.86
C VAL A 89 -21.76 5.01 7.28
N VAL A 90 -22.01 3.91 7.99
CA VAL A 90 -22.44 3.93 9.39
C VAL A 90 -21.28 3.49 10.25
N PHE A 91 -20.82 4.37 11.15
CA PHE A 91 -19.82 4.03 12.16
C PHE A 91 -20.49 3.55 13.45
N GLY A 92 -19.94 2.52 14.06
CA GLY A 92 -20.42 1.96 15.32
C GLY A 92 -19.28 1.45 16.18
N SER A 93 -19.55 1.23 17.47
CA SER A 93 -18.58 0.63 18.38
C SER A 93 -18.36 -0.85 18.02
N THR A 94 -17.11 -1.27 17.83
CA THR A 94 -16.73 -2.68 17.61
C THR A 94 -17.00 -3.57 18.83
N ARG A 95 -17.35 -2.97 19.96
CA ARG A 95 -17.64 -3.68 21.21
C ARG A 95 -19.15 -3.90 21.44
N LEU A 96 -20.02 -3.44 20.54
CA LEU A 96 -21.46 -3.69 20.67
C LEU A 96 -21.74 -5.18 20.47
N ARG A 97 -22.40 -5.81 21.46
CA ARG A 97 -22.93 -7.17 21.33
C ARG A 97 -24.30 -7.13 20.65
N GLU A 98 -24.69 -8.25 20.03
CA GLU A 98 -26.02 -8.40 19.46
C GLU A 98 -27.10 -8.10 20.52
N PRO A 99 -28.17 -7.36 20.18
CA PRO A 99 -29.17 -6.92 21.16
C PRO A 99 -29.79 -8.05 21.99
N ALA A 100 -30.00 -9.23 21.40
CA ALA A 100 -30.52 -10.39 22.10
C ALA A 100 -29.56 -10.89 23.19
N VAL A 101 -28.28 -11.06 22.82
CA VAL A 101 -27.21 -11.48 23.73
C VAL A 101 -27.00 -10.46 24.84
N ALA A 102 -26.93 -9.17 24.50
CA ALA A 102 -26.80 -8.09 25.47
C ALA A 102 -28.00 -8.05 26.44
N GLY A 103 -29.21 -8.29 25.95
CA GLY A 103 -30.42 -8.37 26.77
C GLY A 103 -30.42 -9.52 27.76
N ASP A 104 -29.97 -10.71 27.35
CA ASP A 104 -29.91 -11.87 28.23
C ASP A 104 -28.79 -11.76 29.26
N GLU A 105 -27.66 -11.17 28.89
CA GLU A 105 -26.59 -10.82 29.84
C GLU A 105 -27.07 -9.79 30.86
N LEU A 106 -27.79 -8.75 30.43
CA LEU A 106 -28.36 -7.77 31.35
C LEU A 106 -29.29 -8.44 32.37
N LYS A 107 -30.17 -9.36 31.92
CA LYS A 107 -31.06 -10.10 32.82
C LYS A 107 -30.28 -10.94 33.84
N ARG A 108 -29.23 -11.65 33.41
CA ARG A 108 -28.37 -12.46 34.30
C ARG A 108 -27.69 -11.59 35.35
N ILE A 109 -27.04 -10.51 34.93
CA ILE A 109 -26.35 -9.58 35.84
C ILE A 109 -27.38 -8.92 36.77
N MET A 110 -28.56 -8.57 36.28
CA MET A 110 -29.63 -8.04 37.12
C MET A 110 -30.08 -9.03 38.19
N ALA A 111 -30.19 -10.32 37.86
CA ALA A 111 -30.51 -11.38 38.83
C ALA A 111 -29.40 -11.56 39.87
N GLN A 112 -28.13 -11.48 39.46
CA GLN A 112 -26.98 -11.59 40.38
C GLN A 112 -26.92 -10.43 41.36
N CYS A 113 -27.15 -9.19 40.92
CA CYS A 113 -27.22 -8.04 41.83
C CYS A 113 -28.40 -8.09 42.81
N LEU A 114 -29.49 -8.79 42.47
CA LEU A 114 -30.58 -9.01 43.44
C LEU A 114 -30.13 -9.96 44.58
N GLN A 115 -29.17 -10.84 44.30
CA GLN A 115 -28.61 -11.78 45.29
C GLN A 115 -27.41 -11.20 46.04
N ALA A 116 -26.63 -10.32 45.42
CA ALA A 116 -25.49 -9.63 46.01
C ALA A 116 -25.57 -8.11 45.72
N PRO A 117 -26.34 -7.35 46.52
CA PRO A 117 -26.61 -5.94 46.27
C PRO A 117 -25.39 -5.03 46.38
N ASP A 118 -24.46 -5.36 47.28
CA ASP A 118 -23.28 -4.55 47.59
C ASP A 118 -22.01 -4.98 46.85
N ASP A 119 -22.13 -5.79 45.78
CA ASP A 119 -20.98 -6.19 44.98
C ASP A 119 -20.60 -5.07 43.96
N PRO A 120 -19.48 -4.35 44.17
CA PRO A 120 -19.07 -3.24 43.32
C PRO A 120 -18.64 -3.67 41.92
N GLN A 121 -18.38 -4.96 41.69
CA GLN A 121 -18.10 -5.50 40.36
C GLN A 121 -19.41 -5.66 39.57
N LEU A 122 -20.43 -6.25 40.18
CA LEU A 122 -21.74 -6.42 39.55
C LEU A 122 -22.44 -5.07 39.28
N GLU A 123 -22.23 -4.07 40.14
CA GLU A 123 -22.70 -2.70 39.88
C GLU A 123 -22.07 -2.08 38.63
N ARG A 124 -20.76 -2.27 38.43
CA ARG A 124 -20.05 -1.79 37.23
C ARG A 124 -20.50 -2.56 35.98
N GLU A 125 -20.68 -3.86 36.09
CA GLU A 125 -21.08 -4.73 34.97
C GLU A 125 -22.54 -4.50 34.54
N ARG A 126 -23.45 -4.08 35.44
CA ARG A 126 -24.83 -3.71 35.10
C ARG A 126 -24.95 -2.53 34.13
N VAL A 127 -23.97 -1.64 34.09
CA VAL A 127 -24.03 -0.38 33.31
C VAL A 127 -23.85 -0.65 31.81
N TRP A 128 -22.97 -1.57 31.46
CA TRP A 128 -22.53 -1.78 30.08
C TRP A 128 -23.64 -2.31 29.14
N PRO A 129 -24.42 -3.35 29.51
CA PRO A 129 -25.49 -3.85 28.65
C PRO A 129 -26.65 -2.86 28.46
N LYS A 130 -26.83 -1.90 29.39
CA LYS A 130 -27.85 -0.83 29.26
C LYS A 130 -27.50 0.19 28.18
N ILE A 131 -26.21 0.45 27.96
CA ILE A 131 -25.72 1.39 26.94
C ILE A 131 -25.79 0.79 25.53
N VAL A 132 -25.76 -0.55 25.42
CA VAL A 132 -25.73 -1.30 24.15
C VAL A 132 -27.12 -1.50 23.53
N CYS A 133 -28.20 -1.36 24.31
CA CYS A 133 -29.59 -1.60 23.89
C CYS A 133 -30.47 -0.35 23.56
N PRO A 134 -29.98 0.78 23.00
CA PRO A 134 -30.86 1.91 22.68
C PRO A 134 -31.58 1.77 21.33
N TRP A 135 -31.19 0.81 20.47
CA TRP A 135 -31.72 0.67 19.10
C TRP A 135 -33.21 0.33 18.98
N ARG A 136 -33.91 0.07 20.10
CA ARG A 136 -35.39 -0.06 20.11
C ARG A 136 -36.15 1.24 19.82
N ALA A 137 -35.48 2.39 19.75
CA ALA A 137 -36.14 3.69 19.60
C ALA A 137 -36.21 4.28 18.17
N ILE A 138 -35.54 3.69 17.17
CA ILE A 138 -35.40 4.31 15.83
C ILE A 138 -36.35 3.69 14.77
N THR A 139 -37.05 2.60 15.08
CA THR A 139 -37.98 1.90 14.15
C THR A 139 -39.47 2.14 14.43
N ARG A 140 -39.85 3.36 14.85
CA ARG A 140 -41.26 3.79 14.86
C ARG A 140 -41.47 5.09 14.12
#